data_AF-A0A936WGY3-F1
#
_entry.id   AF-A0A936WGY3-F1
#
_cell.length_a   1.000
_cell.length_b   1.000
_cell.length_c   1.000
_cell.angle_alpha   90.00
_cell.angle_beta   90.00
_cell.angle_gamma   90.00
#
_symmetry.space_group_name_H-M   'P 1'
#
loop_
_entity.id
_entity.type
_entity.pdbx_description
1 polymer ?
#
loop_
_entity_poly.entity_id
_entity_poly.type
_entity_poly.pdbx_seq_one_letter_code
_entity_poly.pdbx_strand_id
1 'polypeptide(L)'
;MVTTKSETELALARADVYRFLSMAFVYPDKDKLATLHELASDMDSSISLLPYDMKEEYLAFTSLIETVDVTALQPDFTEMFLTRMFCPSTETTYGKNSFNQPNILGDISGFYKAFGFVMNDDAAVAFDHITVELEFMSFLELKIAYALDQAMEENIDICLSAERRFLEQHIGKWTGVF
;
A
#
# COMPACT_ATOMS: atom_id res chain seq x y z
N MET A 1 8.18 -9.41 -31.43
CA MET A 1 9.08 -9.68 -30.29
C MET A 1 8.25 -9.48 -29.04
N VAL A 2 8.02 -10.53 -28.26
CA VAL A 2 7.43 -10.37 -26.92
C VAL A 2 8.53 -9.73 -26.09
N THR A 3 8.39 -8.44 -25.78
CA THR A 3 9.32 -7.73 -24.91
C THR A 3 9.22 -8.39 -23.54
N THR A 4 10.23 -9.18 -23.16
CA THR A 4 10.37 -9.68 -21.80
C THR A 4 10.56 -8.47 -20.89
N LYS A 5 9.59 -8.24 -20.00
CA LYS A 5 9.61 -7.14 -19.03
C LYS A 5 10.79 -7.37 -18.08
N SER A 6 11.54 -6.32 -17.74
CA SER A 6 12.60 -6.42 -16.75
C SER A 6 12.00 -6.53 -15.34
N GLU A 7 12.65 -7.26 -14.45
CA GLU A 7 12.24 -7.35 -13.03
C GLU A 7 12.20 -5.96 -12.37
N THR A 8 13.06 -5.04 -12.81
CA THR A 8 13.07 -3.64 -12.36
C THR A 8 11.79 -2.90 -12.73
N GLU A 9 11.33 -3.02 -13.99
CA GLU A 9 10.07 -2.41 -14.43
C GLU A 9 8.86 -2.98 -13.68
N LEU A 10 8.87 -4.28 -13.39
CA LEU A 10 7.81 -4.92 -12.60
C LEU A 10 7.80 -4.42 -11.16
N ALA A 11 8.96 -4.27 -10.53
CA ALA A 11 9.07 -3.73 -9.17
C ALA A 11 8.59 -2.26 -9.12
N LEU A 12 9.00 -1.42 -10.07
CA LEU A 12 8.50 -0.04 -10.16
C LEU A 12 6.98 0.01 -10.37
N ALA A 13 6.43 -0.85 -11.22
CA ALA A 13 4.99 -0.93 -11.43
C ALA A 13 4.22 -1.35 -10.16
N ARG A 14 4.75 -2.30 -9.37
CA ARG A 14 4.17 -2.66 -8.07
C ARG A 14 4.27 -1.50 -7.06
N ALA A 15 5.42 -0.80 -7.05
CA ALA A 15 5.61 0.36 -6.18
C ALA A 15 4.56 1.46 -6.43
N ASP A 16 4.25 1.74 -7.69
CA ASP A 16 3.22 2.71 -8.07
C ASP A 16 1.83 2.30 -7.59
N VAL A 17 1.44 1.04 -7.81
CA VAL A 17 0.14 0.53 -7.36
C VAL A 17 0.01 0.60 -5.84
N TYR A 18 1.03 0.17 -5.09
CA TYR A 18 1.01 0.27 -3.63
C TYR A 18 0.92 1.71 -3.13
N ARG A 19 1.66 2.64 -3.75
CA ARG A 19 1.61 4.07 -3.42
C ARG A 19 0.24 4.68 -3.71
N PHE A 20 -0.35 4.34 -4.85
CA PHE A 20 -1.69 4.77 -5.23
C PHE A 20 -2.75 4.28 -4.23
N LEU A 21 -2.73 2.99 -3.91
CA LEU A 21 -3.66 2.40 -2.94
C LEU A 21 -3.46 2.98 -1.54
N SER A 22 -2.21 3.21 -1.11
CA SER A 22 -1.92 3.88 0.16
C SER A 22 -2.62 5.24 0.25
N MET A 23 -2.48 6.08 -0.77
CA MET A 23 -3.15 7.39 -0.85
C MET A 23 -4.68 7.29 -0.84
N ALA A 24 -5.25 6.25 -1.47
CA ALA A 24 -6.70 6.03 -1.49
C ALA A 24 -7.31 5.76 -0.10
N PHE A 25 -6.50 5.30 0.87
CA PHE A 25 -6.91 5.09 2.27
C PHE A 25 -6.56 6.24 3.21
N VAL A 26 -6.05 7.37 2.70
CA VAL A 26 -5.86 8.58 3.49
C VAL A 26 -7.20 9.31 3.64
N TYR A 27 -7.45 9.92 4.80
CA TYR A 27 -8.66 10.72 5.01
C TYR A 27 -8.82 11.76 3.90
N PRO A 28 -9.97 11.81 3.21
CA PRO A 28 -10.10 12.60 2.00
C PRO A 28 -10.22 14.09 2.34
N ASP A 29 -9.32 14.87 1.77
CA ASP A 29 -9.44 16.32 1.62
C ASP A 29 -9.13 16.70 0.16
N LYS A 30 -9.24 17.99 -0.18
CA LYS A 30 -9.02 18.47 -1.55
C LYS A 30 -7.61 18.19 -2.05
N ASP A 31 -6.61 18.33 -1.18
CA ASP A 31 -5.20 18.17 -1.55
C ASP A 31 -4.86 16.68 -1.71
N LYS A 32 -5.41 15.82 -0.85
CA LYS A 32 -5.27 14.35 -0.96
C LYS A 32 -5.96 13.79 -2.19
N LEU A 33 -7.16 14.28 -2.52
CA LEU A 33 -7.85 13.87 -3.73
C LEU A 33 -7.08 14.34 -4.99
N ALA A 34 -6.57 15.57 -5.00
CA ALA A 34 -5.69 16.03 -6.08
C ALA A 34 -4.41 15.19 -6.21
N THR A 35 -3.78 14.84 -5.10
CA THR A 35 -2.61 13.94 -5.10
C THR A 35 -2.98 12.55 -5.65
N LEU A 36 -4.13 12.00 -5.26
CA LEU A 36 -4.62 10.71 -5.77
C LEU A 36 -4.86 10.76 -7.29
N HIS A 37 -5.35 11.88 -7.80
CA HIS A 37 -5.51 12.11 -9.24
C HIS A 37 -4.19 12.11 -10.00
N GLU A 38 -3.19 12.82 -9.48
CA GLU A 38 -1.85 12.85 -10.09
C GLU A 38 -1.22 11.46 -10.12
N LEU A 39 -1.40 10.67 -9.05
CA LEU A 39 -0.94 9.28 -9.01
C LEU A 39 -1.66 8.41 -10.05
N ALA A 40 -2.98 8.60 -10.22
CA ALA A 40 -3.77 7.86 -11.21
C ALA A 40 -3.29 8.14 -12.64
N SER A 41 -2.96 9.40 -12.99
CA SER A 41 -2.63 9.75 -14.38
C SER A 41 -1.41 9.04 -14.95
N ASP A 42 -0.50 8.58 -14.09
CA ASP A 42 0.73 7.89 -14.50
C ASP A 42 0.61 6.35 -14.41
N MET A 43 -0.50 5.82 -13.88
CA MET A 43 -0.60 4.42 -13.49
C MET A 43 -0.98 3.46 -14.63
N ASP A 44 -1.50 3.95 -15.76
CA ASP A 44 -1.89 3.13 -16.92
C ASP A 44 -0.76 2.21 -17.42
N SER A 45 0.46 2.74 -17.40
CA SER A 45 1.66 2.00 -17.81
C SER A 45 1.98 0.87 -16.83
N SER A 46 1.93 1.16 -15.53
CA SER A 46 2.14 0.21 -14.44
C SER A 46 1.09 -0.90 -14.42
N ILE A 47 -0.20 -0.57 -14.58
CA ILE A 47 -1.30 -1.55 -14.66
C ILE A 47 -1.11 -2.49 -15.87
N SER A 48 -0.68 -1.96 -17.01
CA SER A 48 -0.43 -2.77 -18.23
C SER A 48 0.84 -3.64 -18.11
N LEU A 49 1.80 -3.22 -17.29
CA LEU A 49 3.03 -3.95 -17.02
C LEU A 49 2.82 -5.12 -16.06
N LEU A 50 1.89 -5.02 -15.13
CA LEU A 50 1.66 -6.09 -14.18
C LEU A 50 0.91 -7.29 -14.82
N PRO A 51 1.15 -8.53 -14.36
CA PRO A 51 0.54 -9.74 -14.91
C PRO A 51 -0.87 -10.01 -14.35
N TYR A 52 -1.56 -8.99 -13.83
CA TYR A 52 -2.83 -9.13 -13.12
C TYR A 52 -3.96 -8.49 -13.93
N ASP A 53 -5.13 -9.12 -13.91
CA ASP A 53 -6.34 -8.58 -14.53
C ASP A 53 -7.03 -7.63 -13.55
N MET A 54 -6.65 -6.35 -13.61
CA MET A 54 -7.19 -5.30 -12.73
C MET A 54 -7.64 -4.05 -13.50
N LYS A 55 -7.60 -4.11 -14.83
CA LYS A 55 -7.74 -2.90 -15.67
C LYS A 55 -9.15 -2.34 -15.60
N GLU A 56 -10.15 -3.20 -15.52
CA GLU A 56 -11.55 -2.78 -15.41
C GLU A 56 -11.81 -2.06 -14.08
N GLU A 57 -11.37 -2.66 -12.96
CA GLU A 57 -11.51 -2.11 -11.62
C GLU A 57 -10.77 -0.79 -11.47
N TYR A 58 -9.55 -0.71 -12.01
CA TYR A 58 -8.75 0.51 -12.04
C TYR A 58 -9.43 1.63 -12.82
N LEU A 59 -9.97 1.35 -14.03
CA LEU A 59 -10.69 2.35 -14.82
C LEU A 59 -11.99 2.80 -14.14
N ALA A 60 -12.71 1.88 -13.50
CA ALA A 60 -13.90 2.22 -12.73
C ALA A 60 -13.56 3.13 -11.54
N PHE A 61 -12.51 2.80 -10.79
CA PHE A 61 -12.08 3.58 -9.63
C PHE A 61 -11.59 4.97 -10.02
N THR A 62 -10.75 5.08 -11.06
CA THR A 62 -10.25 6.37 -11.57
C THR A 62 -11.38 7.27 -12.07
N SER A 63 -12.37 6.73 -12.78
CA SER A 63 -13.55 7.49 -13.19
C SER A 63 -14.39 7.99 -12.00
N LEU A 64 -14.47 7.21 -10.91
CA LEU A 64 -15.19 7.63 -9.71
C LEU A 64 -14.48 8.78 -9.00
N ILE A 65 -13.17 8.69 -8.79
CA ILE A 65 -12.44 9.77 -8.11
C ILE A 65 -12.50 11.07 -8.92
N GLU A 66 -12.60 11.04 -10.26
CA GLU A 66 -12.66 12.26 -11.10
C GLU A 66 -13.90 13.10 -10.88
N THR A 67 -14.97 12.47 -10.40
CA THR A 67 -16.28 13.10 -10.29
C THR A 67 -16.76 13.23 -8.85
N VAL A 68 -16.02 12.68 -7.89
CA VAL A 68 -16.43 12.65 -6.49
C VAL A 68 -16.32 14.03 -5.84
N ASP A 69 -17.34 14.40 -5.09
CA ASP A 69 -17.27 15.55 -4.18
C ASP A 69 -16.67 15.11 -2.85
N VAL A 70 -15.53 15.69 -2.48
CA VAL A 70 -14.85 15.42 -1.22
C VAL A 70 -15.76 15.60 0.01
N THR A 71 -16.69 16.57 -0.04
CA THR A 71 -17.60 16.83 1.09
C THR A 71 -18.66 15.75 1.24
N ALA A 72 -18.99 15.06 0.15
CA ALA A 72 -19.87 13.89 0.16
C ALA A 72 -19.11 12.61 0.53
N LEU A 73 -17.82 12.52 0.19
CA LEU A 73 -16.98 11.35 0.48
C LEU A 73 -16.55 11.27 1.96
N GLN A 74 -16.31 12.41 2.60
CA GLN A 74 -15.83 12.46 3.99
C GLN A 74 -16.74 11.75 5.01
N PRO A 75 -18.08 11.93 4.98
CA PRO A 75 -18.99 11.18 5.84
C PRO A 75 -18.90 9.66 5.64
N ASP A 76 -18.90 9.20 4.39
CA ASP A 76 -18.83 7.77 4.06
C ASP A 76 -17.51 7.17 4.53
N PHE A 77 -16.39 7.87 4.30
CA PHE A 77 -15.08 7.45 4.79
C PHE A 77 -15.05 7.38 6.32
N THR A 78 -15.60 8.40 6.98
CA THR A 78 -15.65 8.47 8.45
C THR A 78 -16.50 7.36 9.04
N GLU A 79 -17.63 7.04 8.41
CA GLU A 79 -18.52 5.96 8.84
C GLU A 79 -17.85 4.60 8.64
N MET A 80 -17.24 4.38 7.47
CA MET A 80 -16.61 3.12 7.10
C MET A 80 -15.40 2.78 7.99
N PHE A 81 -14.46 3.72 8.12
CA PHE A 81 -13.12 3.44 8.66
C PHE A 81 -12.85 3.97 10.07
N LEU A 82 -13.57 4.99 10.55
CA LEU A 82 -13.18 5.72 11.76
C LEU A 82 -14.18 5.63 12.92
N THR A 83 -15.47 5.78 12.65
CA THR A 83 -16.49 5.94 13.71
C THR A 83 -17.29 4.67 13.95
N ARG A 84 -17.92 4.11 12.90
CA ARG A 84 -18.66 2.86 13.03
C ARG A 84 -17.78 1.63 12.88
N MET A 85 -16.58 1.80 12.31
CA MET A 85 -15.59 0.74 12.14
C MET A 85 -16.23 -0.47 11.44
N PHE A 86 -17.00 -0.22 10.37
CA PHE A 86 -17.58 -1.29 9.56
C PHE A 86 -16.49 -2.09 8.86
N CYS A 87 -15.45 -1.39 8.44
CA CYS A 87 -14.26 -1.91 7.81
C CYS A 87 -13.06 -1.22 8.48
N PRO A 88 -12.64 -1.65 9.68
CA PRO A 88 -11.48 -1.08 10.37
C PRO A 88 -10.25 -1.01 9.47
N SER A 89 -9.48 0.06 9.47
CA SER A 89 -8.31 0.19 8.58
C SER A 89 -6.99 -0.33 9.19
N THR A 90 -7.04 -1.11 10.27
CA THR A 90 -5.85 -1.57 11.03
C THR A 90 -5.82 -3.10 11.21
N GLU A 91 -4.67 -3.75 11.00
CA GLU A 91 -4.50 -5.21 11.12
C GLU A 91 -5.01 -5.73 12.47
N THR A 92 -4.64 -5.07 13.56
CA THR A 92 -4.88 -5.54 14.93
C THR A 92 -6.36 -5.63 15.31
N THR A 93 -7.25 -5.03 14.51
CA THR A 93 -8.70 -5.10 14.71
C THR A 93 -9.31 -6.39 14.13
N TYR A 94 -8.65 -7.02 13.16
CA TYR A 94 -9.08 -8.30 12.56
C TYR A 94 -8.48 -9.53 13.28
N GLY A 95 -7.54 -9.31 14.20
CA GLY A 95 -6.94 -10.37 15.01
C GLY A 95 -7.93 -10.99 16.00
N LYS A 96 -7.96 -12.33 16.07
CA LYS A 96 -8.86 -13.07 16.99
C LYS A 96 -8.57 -12.83 18.48
N ASN A 97 -7.34 -12.45 18.83
CA ASN A 97 -6.86 -12.34 20.22
C ASN A 97 -6.22 -10.97 20.47
N SER A 98 -6.93 -10.09 21.19
CA SER A 98 -6.43 -8.74 21.54
C SER A 98 -5.12 -8.76 22.35
N PHE A 99 -4.84 -9.84 23.09
CA PHE A 99 -3.57 -10.01 23.81
C PHE A 99 -2.34 -10.14 22.89
N ASN A 100 -2.53 -10.44 21.60
CA ASN A 100 -1.43 -10.57 20.64
C ASN A 100 -1.10 -9.24 19.93
N GLN A 101 -1.87 -8.18 20.14
CA GLN A 101 -1.65 -6.88 19.47
C GLN A 101 -0.24 -6.32 19.68
N PRO A 102 0.35 -6.35 20.90
CA PRO A 102 1.72 -5.86 21.09
C PRO A 102 2.77 -6.64 20.27
N ASN A 103 2.55 -7.94 20.05
CA ASN A 103 3.46 -8.75 19.24
C ASN A 103 3.35 -8.39 17.76
N ILE A 104 2.13 -8.20 17.24
CA ILE A 104 1.88 -7.79 15.85
C ILE A 104 2.54 -6.43 15.59
N LEU A 105 2.25 -5.44 16.45
CA LEU A 105 2.83 -4.10 16.33
C LEU A 105 4.36 -4.10 16.48
N GLY A 106 4.89 -4.96 17.36
CA GLY A 106 6.33 -5.15 17.54
C GLY A 106 7.01 -5.72 16.28
N ASP A 107 6.37 -6.67 15.61
CA ASP A 107 6.87 -7.29 14.38
C ASP A 107 6.86 -6.29 13.22
N ILE A 108 5.73 -5.60 12.99
CA ILE A 108 5.61 -4.52 11.99
C ILE A 108 6.67 -3.43 12.22
N SER A 109 6.83 -2.96 13.47
CA SER A 109 7.86 -1.98 13.81
C SER A 109 9.28 -2.52 13.54
N GLY A 110 9.49 -3.82 13.71
CA GLY A 110 10.73 -4.52 13.37
C GLY A 110 11.04 -4.44 11.88
N PHE A 111 10.05 -4.71 11.01
CA PHE A 111 10.19 -4.54 9.56
C PHE A 111 10.56 -3.09 9.22
N TYR A 112 9.80 -2.11 9.74
CA TYR A 112 10.05 -0.71 9.42
C TYR A 112 11.47 -0.28 9.80
N LYS A 113 11.91 -0.63 11.01
CA LYS A 113 13.28 -0.34 11.48
C LYS A 113 14.36 -1.04 10.65
N ALA A 114 14.16 -2.30 10.27
CA ALA A 114 15.15 -3.06 9.52
C ALA A 114 15.44 -2.45 8.13
N PHE A 115 14.45 -1.83 7.51
CA PHE A 115 14.58 -1.23 6.18
C PHE A 115 14.81 0.29 6.21
N GLY A 116 14.84 0.90 7.39
CA GLY A 116 14.96 2.35 7.57
C GLY A 116 13.71 3.11 7.13
N PHE A 117 12.53 2.48 7.21
CA PHE A 117 11.25 3.13 6.99
C PHE A 117 10.87 3.93 8.24
N VAL A 118 10.84 5.25 8.11
CA VAL A 118 10.61 6.18 9.22
C VAL A 118 9.28 6.88 8.99
N MET A 119 8.35 6.71 9.92
CA MET A 119 7.11 7.49 9.90
C MET A 119 7.37 8.92 10.33
N ASN A 120 6.59 9.86 9.80
CA ASN A 120 6.59 11.22 10.31
C ASN A 120 6.07 11.22 11.76
N ASP A 121 6.80 11.87 12.68
CA ASP A 121 6.41 11.96 14.10
C ASP A 121 5.07 12.68 14.30
N ASP A 122 4.68 13.55 13.35
CA ASP A 122 3.39 14.25 13.34
C ASP A 122 2.26 13.40 12.73
N ALA A 123 2.57 12.24 12.14
CA ALA A 123 1.55 11.35 11.59
C ALA A 123 0.80 10.66 12.73
N ALA A 124 -0.43 11.10 12.98
CA ALA A 124 -1.36 10.46 13.90
C ALA A 124 -2.00 9.19 13.29
N VAL A 125 -1.17 8.29 12.74
CA VAL A 125 -1.59 7.05 12.09
C VAL A 125 -0.93 5.87 12.76
N ALA A 126 -1.69 4.80 12.99
CA ALA A 126 -1.17 3.57 13.61
C ALA A 126 -0.19 2.84 12.68
N PHE A 127 0.81 2.16 13.25
CA PHE A 127 1.81 1.42 12.47
C PHE A 127 1.20 0.30 11.62
N ASP A 128 0.10 -0.32 12.07
CA ASP A 128 -0.61 -1.39 11.38
C ASP A 128 -1.80 -0.88 10.55
N HIS A 129 -1.85 0.42 10.29
CA HIS A 129 -2.87 1.00 9.41
C HIS A 129 -2.56 0.64 7.95
N ILE A 130 -3.59 0.27 7.17
CA ILE A 130 -3.44 -0.18 5.78
C ILE A 130 -2.65 0.80 4.91
N THR A 131 -2.86 2.11 5.08
CA THR A 131 -2.08 3.17 4.42
C THR A 131 -0.57 2.99 4.64
N VAL A 132 -0.15 2.73 5.88
CA VAL A 132 1.26 2.61 6.26
C VAL A 132 1.82 1.27 5.78
N GLU A 133 1.06 0.19 5.91
CA GLU A 133 1.46 -1.12 5.40
C GLU A 133 1.64 -1.10 3.87
N LEU A 134 0.73 -0.47 3.13
CA LEU A 134 0.83 -0.28 1.67
C LEU A 134 2.01 0.63 1.30
N GLU A 135 2.23 1.71 2.04
CA GLU A 135 3.38 2.61 1.80
C GLU A 135 4.72 1.87 2.02
N PHE A 136 4.80 1.03 3.04
CA PHE A 136 5.96 0.18 3.28
C PHE A 136 6.17 -0.83 2.15
N MET A 137 5.10 -1.44 1.62
CA MET A 137 5.20 -2.31 0.44
C MET A 137 5.73 -1.57 -0.77
N SER A 138 5.24 -0.34 -1.05
CA SER A 138 5.78 0.52 -2.10
C SER A 138 7.28 0.80 -1.90
N PHE A 139 7.68 1.10 -0.66
CA PHE A 139 9.07 1.34 -0.30
C PHE A 139 9.98 0.13 -0.51
N LEU A 140 9.52 -1.08 -0.19
CA LEU A 140 10.25 -2.32 -0.46
C LEU A 140 10.44 -2.55 -1.96
N GLU A 141 9.41 -2.32 -2.77
CA GLU A 141 9.50 -2.45 -4.23
C GLU A 141 10.50 -1.46 -4.84
N LEU A 142 10.55 -0.23 -4.34
CA LEU A 142 11.56 0.75 -4.76
C LEU A 142 12.98 0.29 -4.40
N LYS A 143 13.17 -0.34 -3.23
CA LYS A 143 14.46 -0.92 -2.85
C LYS A 143 14.83 -2.11 -3.73
N ILE A 144 13.88 -2.96 -4.10
CA ILE A 144 14.08 -4.07 -5.04
C ILE A 144 14.52 -3.53 -6.39
N ALA A 145 13.79 -2.56 -6.95
CA ALA A 145 14.13 -1.92 -8.21
C ALA A 145 15.54 -1.32 -8.20
N TYR A 146 15.90 -0.61 -7.12
CA TYR A 146 17.24 -0.06 -6.95
C TYR A 146 18.31 -1.15 -6.85
N ALA A 147 18.10 -2.19 -6.05
CA ALA A 147 19.05 -3.27 -5.88
C ALA A 147 19.25 -4.08 -7.19
N LEU A 148 18.19 -4.25 -7.99
CA LEU A 148 18.25 -4.86 -9.32
C LEU A 148 19.08 -4.03 -10.30
N ASP A 149 18.83 -2.72 -10.36
CA ASP A 149 19.58 -1.79 -11.21
C ASP A 149 21.08 -1.75 -10.84
N GLN A 150 21.40 -1.87 -9.56
CA GLN A 150 22.76 -1.87 -9.03
C GLN A 150 23.39 -3.29 -8.91
N ALA A 151 22.70 -4.34 -9.35
CA ALA A 151 23.13 -5.75 -9.26
C ALA A 151 23.58 -6.18 -7.84
N MET A 152 22.85 -5.75 -6.81
CA MET A 152 23.14 -6.06 -5.40
C MET A 152 22.40 -7.34 -4.97
N GLU A 153 22.91 -8.51 -5.36
CA GLU A 153 22.26 -9.83 -5.15
C GLU A 153 21.76 -10.06 -3.72
N GLU A 154 22.62 -9.81 -2.71
CA GLU A 154 22.23 -9.98 -1.30
C GLU A 154 21.07 -9.06 -0.90
N ASN A 155 21.07 -7.81 -1.36
CA ASN A 155 20.00 -6.85 -1.06
C ASN A 155 18.69 -7.22 -1.75
N ILE A 156 18.76 -7.77 -2.97
CA ILE A 156 17.58 -8.29 -3.69
C ILE A 156 16.95 -9.41 -2.86
N ASP A 157 17.74 -10.40 -2.43
CA ASP A 157 17.25 -11.52 -1.63
C ASP A 157 16.65 -11.07 -0.28
N ILE A 158 17.29 -10.13 0.40
CA ILE A 158 16.77 -9.55 1.66
C ILE A 158 15.42 -8.87 1.43
N CYS A 159 15.30 -8.04 0.40
CA CYS A 159 14.06 -7.31 0.14
C CYS A 159 12.93 -8.24 -0.29
N LEU A 160 13.18 -9.18 -1.20
CA LEU A 160 12.17 -10.17 -1.63
C LEU A 160 11.74 -11.09 -0.48
N SER A 161 12.65 -11.45 0.42
CA SER A 161 12.32 -12.21 1.63
C SER A 161 11.42 -11.41 2.56
N ALA A 162 11.71 -10.11 2.75
CA ALA A 162 10.89 -9.26 3.59
C ALA A 162 9.51 -8.96 2.99
N GLU A 163 9.44 -8.67 1.69
CA GLU A 163 8.18 -8.49 0.95
C GLU A 163 7.26 -9.70 1.16
N ARG A 164 7.78 -10.91 0.88
CA ARG A 164 7.02 -12.16 1.06
C ARG A 164 6.54 -12.32 2.50
N ARG A 165 7.42 -12.14 3.48
CA ARG A 165 7.06 -12.30 4.89
C ARG A 165 6.04 -11.28 5.33
N PHE A 166 6.18 -10.02 4.91
CA PHE A 166 5.24 -8.96 5.26
C PHE A 166 3.86 -9.23 4.66
N LEU A 167 3.79 -9.68 3.39
CA LEU A 167 2.54 -10.13 2.77
C LEU A 167 1.92 -11.31 3.51
N GLU A 168 2.69 -12.35 3.83
CA GLU A 168 2.18 -13.57 4.47
C GLU A 168 1.77 -13.37 5.94
N GLN A 169 2.44 -12.47 6.65
CA GLN A 169 2.32 -12.33 8.11
C GLN A 169 1.49 -11.11 8.53
N HIS A 170 1.44 -10.07 7.71
CA HIS A 170 0.76 -8.79 7.94
C HIS A 170 -0.30 -8.52 6.88
N ILE A 171 -0.08 -7.56 5.98
CA ILE A 171 -1.11 -7.03 5.07
C ILE A 171 -1.94 -8.09 4.35
N GLY A 172 -1.34 -9.18 3.86
CA GLY A 172 -2.07 -10.23 3.14
C GLY A 172 -2.91 -11.16 4.03
N LYS A 173 -2.70 -11.14 5.35
CA LYS A 173 -3.39 -12.00 6.32
C LYS A 173 -4.79 -11.51 6.67
N TRP A 174 -5.01 -10.21 6.60
CA TRP A 174 -6.24 -9.58 7.07
C TRP A 174 -7.02 -8.89 5.95
N THR A 175 -6.36 -8.41 4.90
CA THR A 175 -7.02 -7.74 3.77
C THR A 175 -8.03 -8.61 3.01
N GLY A 176 -7.94 -9.94 3.08
CA GLY A 176 -8.96 -10.83 2.49
C GLY A 176 -10.30 -10.85 3.23
N VAL A 177 -10.36 -10.30 4.46
CA VAL A 177 -11.59 -10.16 5.26
C VAL A 177 -11.85 -8.71 5.67
N PHE A 178 -11.02 -7.78 5.16
CA PHE A 178 -11.20 -6.34 5.27
C PHE A 178 -12.41 -5.91 4.47
#